data_AF-A0A956P421-F1
#
_entry.id   AF-A0A956P421-F1
#
_cell.length_a   1.000
_cell.length_b   1.000
_cell.length_c   1.000
_cell.angle_alpha   90.00
_cell.angle_beta   90.00
_cell.angle_gamma   90.00
#
_symmetry.space_group_name_H-M   'P 1'
#
loop_
_entity.id
_entity.type
_entity.pdbx_description
1 polymer ?
#
loop_
_entity_poly.entity_id
_entity_poly.type
_entity_poly.pdbx_seq_one_letter_code
_entity_poly.pdbx_strand_id
1 'polypeptide(L)'
;MHDLVIRGGTIVDGSGAPGFTGDVAIDGGQIAAVGGDVGRGRREIDADGALVTPGWVDLHTHYDAQVTWDPMVSPSSWHGVTTVVMGNCGVGFAPAAATEEKHRWLIGLMEGVEDIPGAAMTEGMKWEWESFPGYLDAIDRKRRAIDIAAQVPHGALRAYVMGDRGGKHERATPEELARMSALVEEGIRAGAVGVSTSRTFLHKGMDGEYVPGTLAEEEELFALGEALKRAGRGVFQMTSNHVDMPKEFVWMRRMTRELGVPVTFNLVQPDEAPDLWRDMLGLLDGAAAEGLPLWAQVAGRPTGILMRSCSDGSGSRRMSPATKLIRPFSGSPAMCSRPIAQTTGRSNTVAARCGLRRQARSANSPLLPPRSRSRR
;
A
#
# COMPACT_ATOMS: atom_id res chain seq x y z
N MET A 1 -4.24 40.50 1.81
CA MET A 1 -3.77 39.96 0.52
C MET A 1 -3.05 38.68 0.85
N HIS A 2 -3.55 37.56 0.34
CA HIS A 2 -3.05 36.22 0.65
C HIS A 2 -1.84 35.84 -0.21
N ASP A 3 -1.08 34.82 0.18
CA ASP A 3 0.04 34.35 -0.65
C ASP A 3 -0.45 33.64 -1.92
N LEU A 4 -1.42 32.74 -1.77
CA LEU A 4 -2.06 31.99 -2.86
C LEU A 4 -3.58 31.95 -2.65
N VAL A 5 -4.36 32.15 -3.71
CA VAL A 5 -5.80 31.88 -3.73
C VAL A 5 -6.14 30.92 -4.86
N ILE A 6 -6.86 29.85 -4.56
CA ILE A 6 -7.49 28.95 -5.53
C ILE A 6 -8.94 29.40 -5.70
N ARG A 7 -9.36 29.75 -6.91
CA ARG A 7 -10.61 30.47 -7.22
C ARG A 7 -11.69 29.55 -7.79
N GLY A 8 -12.92 29.69 -7.31
CA GLY A 8 -14.13 29.19 -7.97
C GLY A 8 -14.27 27.67 -8.08
N GLY A 9 -13.44 26.91 -7.35
CA GLY A 9 -13.45 25.45 -7.41
C GLY A 9 -14.61 24.82 -6.66
N THR A 10 -14.91 23.55 -6.97
CA THR A 10 -15.79 22.73 -6.15
C THR A 10 -14.97 22.11 -5.02
N ILE A 11 -15.12 22.65 -3.81
CA ILE A 11 -14.38 22.24 -2.62
C ILE A 11 -15.00 20.95 -2.07
N VAL A 12 -14.17 19.92 -1.92
CA VAL A 12 -14.50 18.67 -1.22
C VAL A 12 -13.47 18.51 -0.11
N ASP A 13 -13.85 18.92 1.11
CA ASP A 13 -12.94 19.14 2.24
C ASP A 13 -12.48 17.87 2.98
N GLY A 14 -12.99 16.69 2.57
CA GLY A 14 -12.67 15.41 3.19
C GLY A 14 -13.50 15.05 4.44
N SER A 15 -14.42 15.92 4.88
CA SER A 15 -15.31 15.65 6.03
C SER A 15 -16.41 14.62 5.76
N GLY A 16 -16.64 14.31 4.47
CA GLY A 16 -17.78 13.51 4.01
C GLY A 16 -19.04 14.33 3.73
N ALA A 17 -19.04 15.64 4.00
CA ALA A 17 -20.12 16.53 3.60
C ALA A 17 -20.18 16.71 2.06
N PRO A 18 -21.34 17.09 1.49
CA PRO A 18 -21.43 17.47 0.08
C PRO A 18 -20.49 18.63 -0.25
N GLY A 19 -19.86 18.57 -1.43
CA GLY A 19 -18.98 19.64 -1.89
C GLY A 19 -19.74 20.95 -2.18
N PHE A 20 -19.01 22.07 -2.11
CA PHE A 20 -19.56 23.41 -2.34
C PHE A 20 -18.59 24.28 -3.15
N THR A 21 -19.12 25.25 -3.89
CA THR A 21 -18.30 26.18 -4.69
C THR A 21 -17.72 27.28 -3.81
N GLY A 22 -16.44 27.60 -3.99
CA GLY A 22 -15.82 28.75 -3.36
C GLY A 22 -14.31 28.80 -3.58
N ASP A 23 -13.69 29.72 -2.86
CA ASP A 23 -12.25 29.93 -2.93
C ASP A 23 -11.50 29.30 -1.74
N VAL A 24 -10.20 29.06 -1.91
CA VAL A 24 -9.31 28.64 -0.82
C VAL A 24 -8.11 29.59 -0.78
N ALA A 25 -7.92 30.27 0.34
CA ALA A 25 -6.76 31.14 0.59
C ALA A 25 -5.69 30.41 1.39
N ILE A 26 -4.43 30.61 1.03
CA ILE A 26 -3.25 30.02 1.68
C ILE A 26 -2.28 31.13 2.03
N ASP A 27 -1.82 31.14 3.28
CA ASP A 27 -0.79 32.05 3.81
C ASP A 27 0.26 31.25 4.57
N GLY A 28 1.55 31.51 4.31
CA GLY A 28 2.64 30.84 5.04
C GLY A 28 2.61 29.31 4.98
N GLY A 29 2.02 28.72 3.94
CA GLY A 29 1.85 27.28 3.78
C GLY A 29 0.66 26.67 4.53
N GLN A 30 -0.20 27.49 5.15
CA GLN A 30 -1.39 27.04 5.85
C GLN A 30 -2.66 27.57 5.18
N ILE A 31 -3.76 26.82 5.29
CA ILE A 31 -5.07 27.27 4.81
C ILE A 31 -5.55 28.42 5.73
N ALA A 32 -5.73 29.61 5.15
CA ALA A 32 -6.12 30.82 5.86
C ALA A 32 -7.63 31.07 5.84
N ALA A 33 -8.32 30.72 4.75
CA ALA A 33 -9.76 30.83 4.59
C ALA A 33 -10.29 29.87 3.52
N VAL A 34 -11.56 29.46 3.65
CA VAL A 34 -12.23 28.52 2.75
C VAL A 34 -13.68 28.97 2.52
N GLY A 35 -14.11 28.97 1.26
CA GLY A 35 -15.47 29.29 0.85
C GLY A 35 -15.72 30.78 0.56
N GLY A 36 -16.77 31.06 -0.21
CA GLY A 36 -17.12 32.42 -0.61
C GLY A 36 -16.00 33.13 -1.39
N ASP A 37 -15.99 34.47 -1.33
CA ASP A 37 -14.88 35.30 -1.79
C ASP A 37 -13.91 35.55 -0.62
N VAL A 38 -12.70 35.00 -0.73
CA VAL A 38 -11.64 35.11 0.28
C VAL A 38 -10.71 36.32 0.05
N GLY A 39 -11.05 37.22 -0.86
CA GLY A 39 -10.21 38.37 -1.21
C GLY A 39 -9.00 37.98 -2.08
N ARG A 40 -8.11 38.94 -2.36
CA ARG A 40 -7.03 38.79 -3.37
C ARG A 40 -5.81 38.01 -2.87
N GLY A 41 -5.25 37.19 -3.76
CA GLY A 41 -3.95 36.51 -3.60
C GLY A 41 -2.83 37.19 -4.38
N ARG A 42 -1.58 37.00 -3.95
CA ARG A 42 -0.38 37.37 -4.75
C ARG A 42 -0.25 36.47 -5.97
N ARG A 43 -0.57 35.19 -5.80
CA ARG A 43 -0.79 34.22 -6.86
C ARG A 43 -2.24 33.79 -6.81
N GLU A 44 -2.88 33.69 -7.97
CA GLU A 44 -4.25 33.17 -8.08
C GLU A 44 -4.26 32.02 -9.09
N ILE A 45 -5.00 30.96 -8.76
CA ILE A 45 -5.22 29.79 -9.62
C ILE A 45 -6.72 29.73 -9.91
N ASP A 46 -7.08 29.74 -11.18
CA ASP A 46 -8.46 29.50 -11.62
C ASP A 46 -8.76 27.99 -11.57
N ALA A 47 -9.72 27.61 -10.73
CA ALA A 47 -10.16 26.24 -10.55
C ALA A 47 -11.64 26.05 -10.94
N ASP A 48 -12.20 26.96 -11.76
CA ASP A 48 -13.56 26.79 -12.28
C ASP A 48 -13.70 25.43 -13.00
N GLY A 49 -14.78 24.72 -12.69
CA GLY A 49 -15.02 23.36 -13.18
C GLY A 49 -14.11 22.26 -12.61
N ALA A 50 -13.15 22.58 -11.73
CA ALA A 50 -12.28 21.61 -11.08
C ALA A 50 -12.70 21.29 -9.64
N LEU A 51 -12.20 20.16 -9.12
CA LEU A 51 -12.30 19.82 -7.69
C LEU A 51 -11.11 20.41 -6.95
N VAL A 52 -11.38 20.95 -5.75
CA VAL A 52 -10.35 21.36 -4.79
C VAL A 52 -10.49 20.46 -3.57
N THR A 53 -9.53 19.56 -3.39
CA THR A 53 -9.53 18.57 -2.30
C THR A 53 -8.30 18.74 -1.42
N PRO A 54 -8.30 18.22 -0.18
CA PRO A 54 -7.06 17.88 0.48
C PRO A 54 -6.20 17.00 -0.43
N GLY A 55 -4.88 17.16 -0.32
CA GLY A 55 -3.97 16.24 -0.99
C GLY A 55 -4.14 14.82 -0.44
N TRP A 56 -3.93 13.82 -1.28
CA TRP A 56 -4.15 12.43 -0.88
C TRP A 56 -3.02 11.95 0.03
N VAL A 57 -3.39 11.13 1.01
CA VAL A 57 -2.44 10.42 1.88
C VAL A 57 -2.37 8.98 1.42
N ASP A 58 -1.25 8.62 0.80
CA ASP A 58 -0.98 7.23 0.41
C ASP A 58 -0.43 6.47 1.62
N LEU A 59 -1.28 5.61 2.18
CA LEU A 59 -1.04 4.91 3.44
C LEU A 59 -0.04 3.75 3.29
N HIS A 60 0.25 3.32 2.06
CA HIS A 60 0.90 2.04 1.80
C HIS A 60 1.90 2.11 0.65
N THR A 61 3.07 2.67 0.93
CA THR A 61 4.14 2.82 -0.05
C THR A 61 5.42 2.10 0.38
N HIS A 62 6.27 1.85 -0.61
CA HIS A 62 7.61 1.28 -0.46
C HIS A 62 8.69 2.19 -1.06
N TYR A 63 8.56 3.50 -0.82
CA TYR A 63 9.52 4.51 -1.25
C TYR A 63 10.75 4.62 -0.33
N ASP A 64 10.91 3.70 0.63
CA ASP A 64 11.94 3.71 1.69
C ASP A 64 13.35 4.00 1.19
N ALA A 65 13.70 3.42 0.03
CA ALA A 65 14.94 3.73 -0.69
C ALA A 65 14.80 5.03 -1.50
N GLN A 66 13.74 5.13 -2.31
CA GLN A 66 13.56 6.20 -3.28
C GLN A 66 13.58 7.61 -2.68
N VAL A 67 13.08 7.79 -1.46
CA VAL A 67 13.11 9.08 -0.74
C VAL A 67 14.52 9.60 -0.48
N THR A 68 15.56 8.77 -0.67
CA THR A 68 16.95 9.18 -0.53
C THR A 68 17.53 9.83 -1.79
N TRP A 69 16.94 9.65 -2.97
CA TRP A 69 17.45 10.24 -4.22
C TRP A 69 16.41 11.00 -5.05
N ASP A 70 15.12 10.66 -4.96
CA ASP A 70 14.07 11.32 -5.74
C ASP A 70 13.35 12.40 -4.91
N PRO A 71 13.63 13.70 -5.14
CA PRO A 71 12.93 14.77 -4.42
C PRO A 71 11.46 14.88 -4.80
N MET A 72 11.04 14.28 -5.93
CA MET A 72 9.64 14.31 -6.37
C MET A 72 8.82 13.17 -5.78
N VAL A 73 9.43 12.07 -5.32
CA VAL A 73 8.72 10.87 -4.84
C VAL A 73 7.68 10.39 -5.86
N SER A 74 8.14 10.27 -7.11
CA SER A 74 7.33 9.89 -8.25
C SER A 74 6.99 8.38 -8.25
N PRO A 75 5.82 7.95 -8.76
CA PRO A 75 4.78 8.76 -9.39
C PRO A 75 3.74 9.35 -8.41
N SER A 76 3.81 9.07 -7.11
CA SER A 76 2.77 9.49 -6.15
C SER A 76 2.44 10.98 -6.22
N SER A 77 3.47 11.84 -6.22
CA SER A 77 3.27 13.29 -6.35
C SER A 77 2.60 13.72 -7.66
N TRP A 78 2.73 12.94 -8.74
CA TRP A 78 2.05 13.23 -10.01
C TRP A 78 0.57 12.89 -9.99
N HIS A 79 0.13 12.09 -9.02
CA HIS A 79 -1.24 11.64 -8.88
C HIS A 79 -2.01 12.36 -7.77
N GLY A 80 -1.51 13.51 -7.28
CA GLY A 80 -2.21 14.30 -6.26
C GLY A 80 -1.98 13.82 -4.82
N VAL A 81 -1.07 12.86 -4.63
CA VAL A 81 -0.59 12.48 -3.29
C VAL A 81 0.30 13.59 -2.76
N THR A 82 0.03 14.04 -1.54
CA THR A 82 0.86 15.04 -0.83
C THR A 82 1.55 14.45 0.39
N THR A 83 1.17 13.25 0.81
CA THR A 83 1.82 12.55 1.93
C THR A 83 1.88 11.06 1.63
N VAL A 84 3.04 10.44 1.85
CA VAL A 84 3.22 8.99 1.77
C VAL A 84 3.59 8.40 3.12
N VAL A 85 3.11 7.20 3.40
CA VAL A 85 3.53 6.38 4.54
C VAL A 85 4.37 5.23 4.01
N MET A 86 5.62 5.14 4.45
CA MET A 86 6.60 4.12 4.06
C MET A 86 6.95 3.19 5.22
N GLY A 87 7.78 2.18 4.95
CA GLY A 87 8.12 1.15 5.92
C GLY A 87 6.96 0.20 6.16
N ASN A 88 6.20 -0.15 5.12
CA ASN A 88 5.09 -1.11 5.22
C ASN A 88 5.60 -2.56 5.14
N CYS A 89 4.73 -3.51 5.46
CA CYS A 89 5.01 -4.95 5.31
C CYS A 89 6.21 -5.46 6.12
N GLY A 90 6.67 -4.71 7.13
CA GLY A 90 7.88 -5.03 7.86
C GLY A 90 9.17 -4.86 7.05
N VAL A 91 9.14 -4.22 5.88
CA VAL A 91 10.31 -4.02 5.02
C VAL A 91 10.67 -2.55 5.00
N GLY A 92 11.98 -2.26 5.09
CA GLY A 92 12.52 -0.92 5.06
C GLY A 92 13.99 -0.92 5.45
N PHE A 93 14.61 0.25 5.54
CA PHE A 93 16.06 0.40 5.69
C PHE A 93 16.52 0.90 7.06
N ALA A 94 15.65 0.90 8.08
CA ALA A 94 16.02 1.33 9.43
C ALA A 94 15.28 0.51 10.51
N PRO A 95 15.93 0.14 11.62
CA PRO A 95 17.36 0.29 11.89
C PRO A 95 18.22 -0.59 10.99
N ALA A 96 19.47 -0.19 10.75
CA ALA A 96 20.40 -0.89 9.88
C ALA A 96 21.80 -0.87 10.49
N ALA A 97 22.32 -2.04 10.87
CA ALA A 97 23.65 -2.13 11.45
C ALA A 97 24.68 -1.62 10.43
N ALA A 98 25.62 -0.78 10.88
CA ALA A 98 26.62 -0.08 10.07
C ALA A 98 27.70 -1.03 9.50
N THR A 99 27.27 -2.09 8.83
CA THR A 99 28.09 -3.12 8.22
C THR A 99 27.62 -3.33 6.79
N GLU A 100 28.57 -3.39 5.86
CA GLU A 100 28.29 -3.62 4.44
C GLU A 100 27.50 -4.90 4.17
N GLU A 101 27.70 -5.93 5.01
CA GLU A 101 26.94 -7.16 4.95
C GLU A 101 25.46 -6.94 5.21
N LYS A 102 25.11 -6.23 6.30
CA LYS A 102 23.70 -5.97 6.64
C LYS A 102 23.04 -4.98 5.68
N HIS A 103 23.78 -3.98 5.20
CA HIS A 103 23.30 -3.10 4.14
C HIS A 103 22.91 -3.88 2.88
N ARG A 104 23.79 -4.78 2.39
CA ARG A 104 23.49 -5.62 1.22
C ARG A 104 22.32 -6.58 1.46
N TRP A 105 22.22 -7.13 2.67
CA TRP A 105 21.11 -8.02 3.02
C TRP A 105 19.77 -7.27 3.00
N LEU A 106 19.70 -6.06 3.57
CA LEU A 106 18.49 -5.22 3.52
C LEU A 106 18.10 -4.82 2.08
N ILE A 107 19.09 -4.54 1.23
CA ILE A 107 18.86 -4.27 -0.20
C ILE A 107 18.26 -5.50 -0.89
N GLY A 108 18.81 -6.69 -0.64
CA GLY A 108 18.28 -7.94 -1.20
C GLY A 108 16.88 -8.32 -0.69
N LEU A 109 16.56 -7.94 0.55
CA LEU A 109 15.21 -8.09 1.12
C LEU A 109 14.21 -7.20 0.35
N MET A 110 14.52 -5.92 0.17
CA MET A 110 13.63 -5.00 -0.56
C MET A 110 13.50 -5.38 -2.04
N GLU A 111 14.60 -5.79 -2.68
CA GLU A 111 14.61 -6.20 -4.09
C GLU A 111 13.67 -7.39 -4.34
N GLY A 112 13.69 -8.40 -3.46
CA GLY A 112 12.83 -9.57 -3.62
C GLY A 112 11.35 -9.29 -3.40
N VAL A 113 11.02 -8.37 -2.48
CA VAL A 113 9.64 -8.08 -2.09
C VAL A 113 8.98 -7.08 -3.05
N GLU A 114 9.70 -6.02 -3.40
CA GLU A 114 9.13 -4.87 -4.12
C GLU A 114 9.59 -4.77 -5.59
N ASP A 115 10.37 -5.76 -6.07
CA ASP A 115 10.92 -5.81 -7.43
C ASP A 115 11.68 -4.53 -7.83
N ILE A 116 12.24 -3.83 -6.83
CA ILE A 116 13.07 -2.64 -7.03
C ILE A 116 14.48 -3.13 -7.36
N PRO A 117 15.05 -2.77 -8.53
CA PRO A 117 16.37 -3.25 -8.91
C PRO A 117 17.43 -2.89 -7.86
N GLY A 118 18.14 -3.90 -7.32
CA GLY A 118 19.14 -3.69 -6.27
C GLY A 118 20.26 -2.72 -6.68
N ALA A 119 20.56 -2.63 -7.98
CA ALA A 119 21.50 -1.67 -8.54
C ALA A 119 21.05 -0.20 -8.35
N ALA A 120 19.76 0.08 -8.53
CA ALA A 120 19.21 1.42 -8.33
C ALA A 120 19.31 1.83 -6.85
N MET A 121 19.06 0.90 -5.93
CA MET A 121 19.20 1.14 -4.49
C MET A 121 20.67 1.32 -4.08
N THR A 122 21.58 0.50 -4.61
CA THR A 122 23.01 0.57 -4.29
C THR A 122 23.64 1.88 -4.78
N GLU A 123 23.22 2.38 -5.95
CA GLU A 123 23.72 3.65 -6.49
C GLU A 123 23.04 4.87 -5.86
N GLY A 124 21.74 4.78 -5.56
CA GLY A 124 20.94 5.91 -5.08
C GLY A 124 20.95 6.12 -3.57
N MET A 125 21.24 5.08 -2.77
CA MET A 125 21.18 5.15 -1.32
C MET A 125 22.55 5.37 -0.70
N LYS A 126 22.64 6.42 0.13
CA LYS A 126 23.77 6.66 1.03
C LYS A 126 23.32 6.35 2.44
N TRP A 127 23.96 5.38 3.07
CA TRP A 127 23.70 5.03 4.47
C TRP A 127 24.29 6.11 5.38
N GLU A 128 23.41 6.92 5.96
CA GLU A 128 23.78 8.01 6.88
C GLU A 128 23.22 7.79 8.29
N TRP A 129 22.72 6.58 8.56
CA TRP A 129 22.04 6.22 9.79
C TRP A 129 22.38 4.79 10.20
N GLU A 130 22.18 4.51 11.49
CA GLU A 130 22.15 3.15 12.04
C GLU A 130 20.83 2.92 12.78
N SER A 131 20.42 3.91 13.59
CA SER A 131 19.17 3.90 14.33
C SER A 131 18.00 4.45 13.51
N PHE A 132 16.77 4.15 13.94
CA PHE A 132 15.56 4.70 13.32
C PHE A 132 15.44 6.23 13.47
N PRO A 133 15.75 6.85 14.63
CA PRO A 133 15.81 8.31 14.73
C PRO A 133 16.81 8.94 13.75
N GLY A 134 18.00 8.33 13.59
CA GLY A 134 18.99 8.80 12.63
C GLY A 134 18.51 8.69 11.17
N TYR A 135 17.67 7.69 10.86
CA TYR A 135 17.00 7.60 9.56
C TYR A 135 16.00 8.75 9.35
N LEU A 136 15.19 9.07 10.36
CA LEU A 136 14.28 10.22 10.31
C LEU A 136 15.03 11.55 10.10
N ASP A 137 16.15 11.76 10.79
CA ASP A 137 17.00 12.94 10.58
C ASP A 137 17.62 12.97 9.17
N ALA A 138 18.10 11.82 8.68
CA ALA A 138 18.70 11.70 7.37
C ALA A 138 17.69 11.97 6.25
N ILE A 139 16.45 11.52 6.43
CA ILE A 139 15.38 11.94 5.54
C ILE A 139 15.15 13.44 5.73
N ASP A 140 14.78 13.98 6.89
CA ASP A 140 14.32 15.37 7.07
C ASP A 140 15.25 16.44 6.44
N ARG A 141 16.57 16.21 6.41
CA ARG A 141 17.55 17.08 5.74
C ARG A 141 17.30 17.34 4.24
N LYS A 142 16.54 16.49 3.55
CA LYS A 142 16.29 16.63 2.10
C LYS A 142 14.95 17.31 1.85
N ARG A 143 14.93 18.30 0.95
CA ARG A 143 13.67 18.91 0.49
C ARG A 143 12.93 17.94 -0.43
N ARG A 144 11.62 17.76 -0.21
CA ARG A 144 10.73 16.98 -1.08
C ARG A 144 9.56 17.81 -1.58
N ALA A 145 8.96 17.33 -2.65
CA ALA A 145 7.69 17.81 -3.17
C ALA A 145 6.49 17.42 -2.28
N ILE A 146 6.59 16.32 -1.52
CA ILE A 146 5.52 15.77 -0.68
C ILE A 146 6.03 15.36 0.70
N ASP A 147 5.13 15.27 1.67
CA ASP A 147 5.42 14.86 3.04
C ASP A 147 5.70 13.36 3.14
N ILE A 148 6.58 12.99 4.07
CA ILE A 148 6.99 11.61 4.31
C ILE A 148 6.66 11.23 5.75
N ALA A 149 5.96 10.12 5.92
CA ALA A 149 5.77 9.44 7.19
C ALA A 149 6.40 8.05 7.12
N ALA A 150 7.03 7.59 8.20
CA ALA A 150 7.72 6.30 8.24
C ALA A 150 7.25 5.44 9.40
N GLN A 151 7.12 4.14 9.15
CA GLN A 151 6.90 3.11 10.18
C GLN A 151 8.21 2.37 10.44
N VAL A 152 8.36 1.80 11.64
CA VAL A 152 9.49 0.92 11.98
C VAL A 152 9.24 -0.45 11.34
N PRO A 153 10.07 -0.90 10.37
CA PRO A 153 9.92 -2.19 9.71
C PRO A 153 10.40 -3.34 10.60
N HIS A 154 9.51 -4.28 10.92
CA HIS A 154 9.82 -5.45 11.74
C HIS A 154 10.98 -6.31 11.19
N GLY A 155 11.09 -6.48 9.87
CA GLY A 155 12.13 -7.28 9.26
C GLY A 155 13.53 -6.70 9.46
N ALA A 156 13.69 -5.38 9.31
CA ALA A 156 14.96 -4.71 9.61
C ALA A 156 15.27 -4.75 11.12
N LEU A 157 14.24 -4.60 11.96
CA LEU A 157 14.36 -4.69 13.41
C LEU A 157 14.88 -6.07 13.87
N ARG A 158 14.32 -7.17 13.33
CA ARG A 158 14.80 -8.54 13.59
C ARG A 158 16.24 -8.70 13.15
N ALA A 159 16.59 -8.24 11.95
CA ALA A 159 17.96 -8.34 11.44
C ALA A 159 18.95 -7.54 12.29
N TYR A 160 18.55 -6.38 12.82
CA TYR A 160 19.37 -5.54 13.68
C TYR A 160 19.59 -6.15 15.07
N VAL A 161 18.54 -6.69 15.70
CA VAL A 161 18.62 -7.23 17.07
C VAL A 161 19.18 -8.65 17.13
N MET A 162 18.75 -9.51 16.20
CA MET A 162 19.04 -10.94 16.23
C MET A 162 20.17 -11.35 15.26
N GLY A 163 20.65 -10.43 14.42
CA GLY A 163 21.60 -10.73 13.36
C GLY A 163 21.03 -11.72 12.34
N ASP A 164 21.80 -12.74 11.97
CA ASP A 164 21.40 -13.74 10.97
C ASP A 164 20.21 -14.61 11.42
N ARG A 165 20.05 -14.81 12.73
CA ARG A 165 18.92 -15.55 13.31
C ARG A 165 17.58 -14.90 12.98
N GLY A 166 17.58 -13.56 12.90
CA GLY A 166 16.41 -12.78 12.50
C GLY A 166 15.94 -13.14 11.09
N GLY A 167 16.90 -13.24 10.15
CA GLY A 167 16.70 -13.66 8.76
C GLY A 167 16.20 -15.11 8.60
N LYS A 168 16.62 -15.99 9.51
CA LYS A 168 16.32 -17.44 9.48
C LYS A 168 15.03 -17.83 10.21
N HIS A 169 14.18 -16.87 10.57
CA HIS A 169 12.92 -17.11 11.28
C HIS A 169 13.07 -17.86 12.61
N GLU A 170 14.23 -17.74 13.27
CA GLU A 170 14.40 -18.31 14.60
C GLU A 170 13.54 -17.57 15.62
N ARG A 171 13.16 -18.26 16.70
CA ARG A 171 12.41 -17.62 17.79
C ARG A 171 13.28 -16.59 18.51
N ALA A 172 12.75 -15.39 18.72
CA ALA A 172 13.40 -14.35 19.51
C ALA A 172 13.42 -14.73 21.00
N THR A 173 14.54 -14.49 21.69
CA THR A 173 14.62 -14.65 23.15
C THR A 173 13.91 -13.51 23.87
N PRO A 174 13.55 -13.67 25.17
CA PRO A 174 12.95 -12.58 25.95
C PRO A 174 13.76 -11.27 25.93
N GLU A 175 15.10 -11.37 25.93
CA GLU A 175 15.99 -10.21 25.86
C GLU A 175 15.94 -9.54 24.48
N GLU A 176 15.87 -10.33 23.41
CA GLU A 176 15.71 -9.84 22.04
C GLU A 176 14.36 -9.15 21.86
N LEU A 177 13.27 -9.73 22.39
CA LEU A 177 11.94 -9.12 22.40
C LEU A 177 11.93 -7.79 23.15
N ALA A 178 12.55 -7.73 24.34
CA ALA A 178 12.66 -6.50 25.12
C ALA A 178 13.44 -5.42 24.35
N ARG A 179 14.52 -5.81 23.66
CA ARG A 179 15.32 -4.89 22.84
C ARG A 179 14.56 -4.39 21.61
N MET A 180 13.86 -5.28 20.90
CA MET A 180 13.01 -4.89 19.76
C MET A 180 11.90 -3.91 20.21
N SER A 181 11.22 -4.22 21.32
CA SER A 181 10.19 -3.37 21.92
C SER A 181 10.75 -1.99 22.30
N ALA A 182 11.95 -1.92 22.87
CA ALA A 182 12.59 -0.65 23.22
C ALA A 182 12.93 0.21 21.98
N LEU A 183 13.44 -0.41 20.91
CA LEU A 183 13.76 0.30 19.65
C LEU A 183 12.51 0.80 18.92
N VAL A 184 11.40 0.05 18.96
CA VAL A 184 10.11 0.55 18.44
C VAL A 184 9.66 1.76 19.24
N GLU A 185 9.70 1.69 20.58
CA GLU A 185 9.31 2.82 21.42
C GLU A 185 10.17 4.07 21.14
N GLU A 186 11.49 3.90 20.97
CA GLU A 186 12.39 4.98 20.57
C GLU A 186 12.01 5.57 19.21
N GLY A 187 11.77 4.74 18.20
CA GLY A 187 11.35 5.18 16.87
C GLY A 187 10.06 6.01 16.90
N ILE A 188 9.04 5.55 17.64
CA ILE A 188 7.76 6.27 17.79
C ILE A 188 7.92 7.58 18.57
N ARG A 189 8.80 7.61 19.58
CA ARG A 189 9.13 8.85 20.30
C ARG A 189 9.85 9.85 19.39
N ALA A 190 10.68 9.37 18.45
CA ALA A 190 11.40 10.19 17.48
C ALA A 190 10.53 10.70 16.31
N GLY A 191 9.38 10.07 16.03
CA GLY A 191 8.44 10.53 15.01
C GLY A 191 7.93 9.47 14.06
N ALA A 192 8.28 8.19 14.26
CA ALA A 192 7.66 7.10 13.52
C ALA A 192 6.14 7.11 13.73
N VAL A 193 5.37 6.90 12.68
CA VAL A 193 3.90 6.85 12.76
C VAL A 193 3.37 5.47 13.15
N GLY A 194 4.24 4.47 13.22
CA GLY A 194 3.84 3.11 13.53
C GLY A 194 4.98 2.09 13.47
N VAL A 195 4.59 0.83 13.59
CA VAL A 195 5.42 -0.35 13.32
C VAL A 195 4.69 -1.21 12.31
N SER A 196 5.41 -1.82 11.38
CA SER A 196 4.83 -2.68 10.37
C SER A 196 5.41 -4.08 10.44
N THR A 197 4.63 -5.07 10.00
CA THR A 197 5.12 -6.42 9.84
C THR A 197 4.41 -7.15 8.71
N SER A 198 4.99 -8.27 8.28
CA SER A 198 4.36 -9.15 7.30
C SER A 198 4.39 -10.60 7.75
N ARG A 199 3.28 -11.28 7.48
CA ARG A 199 2.97 -12.70 7.65
C ARG A 199 2.47 -13.34 6.36
N THR A 200 2.84 -12.77 5.21
CA THR A 200 2.46 -13.31 3.91
C THR A 200 3.58 -14.16 3.32
N PHE A 201 3.21 -15.31 2.77
CA PHE A 201 4.14 -16.18 2.05
C PHE A 201 4.51 -15.65 0.65
N LEU A 202 3.85 -14.58 0.20
CA LEU A 202 4.16 -13.90 -1.05
C LEU A 202 5.45 -13.05 -0.93
N HIS A 203 5.76 -12.55 0.26
CA HIS A 203 6.95 -11.73 0.46
C HIS A 203 8.17 -12.62 0.67
N LYS A 204 9.04 -12.65 -0.34
CA LYS A 204 10.28 -13.42 -0.35
C LYS A 204 11.46 -12.53 -0.68
N GLY A 205 12.59 -12.77 -0.03
CA GLY A 205 13.86 -12.19 -0.44
C GLY A 205 14.33 -12.79 -1.78
N MET A 206 15.39 -12.22 -2.33
CA MET A 206 16.02 -12.74 -3.56
C MET A 206 16.57 -14.17 -3.44
N ASP A 207 16.81 -14.63 -2.21
CA ASP A 207 17.18 -16.01 -1.87
C ASP A 207 15.98 -16.98 -1.88
N GLY A 208 14.75 -16.46 -2.01
CA GLY A 208 13.51 -17.23 -1.96
C GLY A 208 13.00 -17.49 -0.54
N GLU A 209 13.72 -17.04 0.48
CA GLU A 209 13.33 -17.15 1.88
C GLU A 209 12.27 -16.08 2.22
N TYR A 210 11.40 -16.38 3.19
CA TYR A 210 10.34 -15.44 3.59
C TYR A 210 10.91 -14.19 4.27
N VAL A 211 10.22 -13.06 4.14
CA VAL A 211 10.59 -11.83 4.87
C VAL A 211 10.59 -12.05 6.37
N PRO A 212 11.64 -11.64 7.10
CA PRO A 212 11.68 -11.79 8.56
C PRO A 212 10.48 -11.18 9.26
N GLY A 213 9.89 -11.95 10.17
CA GLY A 213 8.62 -11.65 10.79
C GLY A 213 7.46 -12.50 10.28
N THR A 214 7.61 -13.15 9.11
CA THR A 214 6.55 -13.99 8.52
C THR A 214 6.08 -15.09 9.46
N LEU A 215 7.04 -15.72 10.15
CA LEU A 215 6.80 -16.80 11.11
C LEU A 215 6.93 -16.35 12.56
N ALA A 216 6.89 -15.04 12.84
CA ALA A 216 7.01 -14.52 14.20
C ALA A 216 5.86 -15.04 15.09
N GLU A 217 6.16 -15.33 16.34
CA GLU A 217 5.14 -15.77 17.29
C GLU A 217 4.27 -14.59 17.73
N GLU A 218 3.06 -14.88 18.22
CA GLU A 218 2.15 -13.83 18.69
C GLU A 218 2.76 -13.01 19.85
N GLU A 219 3.57 -13.65 20.70
CA GLU A 219 4.35 -13.00 21.77
C GLU A 219 5.24 -11.86 21.24
N GLU A 220 5.83 -12.05 20.07
CA GLU A 220 6.68 -11.06 19.41
C GLU A 220 5.86 -9.88 18.89
N LEU A 221 4.71 -10.15 18.25
CA LEU A 221 3.79 -9.11 17.78
C LEU A 221 3.27 -8.25 18.94
N PHE A 222 2.89 -8.88 20.05
CA PHE A 222 2.45 -8.17 21.25
C PHE A 222 3.58 -7.37 21.91
N ALA A 223 4.84 -7.82 21.85
CA ALA A 223 5.97 -7.03 22.35
C ALA A 223 6.13 -5.71 21.58
N LEU A 224 5.89 -5.70 20.27
CA LEU A 224 5.87 -4.47 19.47
C LEU A 224 4.63 -3.61 19.75
N GLY A 225 3.45 -4.24 19.92
CA GLY A 225 2.23 -3.55 20.33
C GLY A 225 2.36 -2.85 21.69
N GLU A 226 2.99 -3.50 22.67
CA GLU A 226 3.28 -2.92 23.99
C GLU A 226 4.21 -1.71 23.89
N ALA A 227 5.13 -1.68 22.91
CA ALA A 227 5.95 -0.50 22.65
C ALA A 227 5.11 0.70 22.19
N LEU A 228 4.14 0.47 21.29
CA LEU A 228 3.20 1.51 20.85
C LEU A 228 2.35 2.02 22.02
N LYS A 229 1.85 1.12 22.86
CA LYS A 229 1.09 1.46 24.07
C LYS A 229 1.91 2.33 25.03
N ARG A 230 3.17 1.97 25.31
CA ARG A 230 4.07 2.77 26.16
C ARG A 230 4.40 4.13 25.56
N ALA A 231 4.55 4.21 24.24
CA ALA A 231 4.74 5.48 23.53
C ALA A 231 3.48 6.35 23.50
N GLY A 232 2.29 5.75 23.69
CA GLY A 232 0.99 6.42 23.72
C GLY A 232 0.48 6.85 22.35
N ARG A 233 1.11 6.39 21.27
CA ARG A 233 0.75 6.70 19.88
C ARG A 233 1.30 5.66 18.91
N GLY A 234 0.85 5.73 17.67
CA GLY A 234 1.33 4.91 16.57
C GLY A 234 0.32 3.87 16.11
N VAL A 235 0.51 3.38 14.89
CA VAL A 235 -0.31 2.36 14.25
C VAL A 235 0.49 1.07 14.10
N PHE A 236 -0.16 -0.06 14.31
CA PHE A 236 0.40 -1.37 13.97
C PHE A 236 -0.11 -1.77 12.59
N GLN A 237 0.77 -1.82 11.60
CA GLN A 237 0.44 -2.26 10.25
C GLN A 237 0.80 -3.73 10.04
N MET A 238 -0.09 -4.49 9.42
CA MET A 238 0.10 -5.92 9.15
C MET A 238 -0.27 -6.29 7.70
N THR A 239 0.61 -7.03 7.04
CA THR A 239 0.33 -7.67 5.75
C THR A 239 0.38 -9.19 5.90
N SER A 240 -0.74 -9.89 5.77
CA SER A 240 -0.78 -11.36 5.94
C SER A 240 -1.19 -12.11 4.68
N ASN A 241 -0.94 -13.42 4.67
CA ASN A 241 -1.48 -14.33 3.68
C ASN A 241 -3.01 -14.29 3.70
N HIS A 242 -3.64 -13.95 2.58
CA HIS A 242 -5.04 -13.55 2.59
C HIS A 242 -5.97 -14.66 3.06
N VAL A 243 -5.73 -15.91 2.68
CA VAL A 243 -6.55 -17.06 3.12
C VAL A 243 -6.52 -17.30 4.63
N ASP A 244 -5.49 -16.82 5.34
CA ASP A 244 -5.35 -16.96 6.79
C ASP A 244 -5.87 -15.73 7.57
N MET A 245 -6.37 -14.69 6.88
CA MET A 245 -6.85 -13.46 7.51
C MET A 245 -7.86 -13.66 8.65
N PRO A 246 -8.82 -14.61 8.61
CA PRO A 246 -9.70 -14.86 9.74
C PRO A 246 -8.97 -15.28 11.02
N LYS A 247 -7.86 -16.02 10.90
CA LYS A 247 -7.03 -16.41 12.06
C LYS A 247 -6.25 -15.20 12.58
N GLU A 248 -5.70 -14.41 11.66
CA GLU A 248 -4.94 -13.21 11.99
C GLU A 248 -5.81 -12.13 12.66
N PHE A 249 -7.08 -12.05 12.25
CA PHE A 249 -8.04 -11.12 12.84
C PHE A 249 -8.24 -11.34 14.35
N VAL A 250 -8.10 -12.58 14.83
CA VAL A 250 -8.30 -12.93 16.24
C VAL A 250 -7.30 -12.19 17.13
N TRP A 251 -6.01 -12.26 16.80
CA TRP A 251 -4.99 -11.58 17.60
C TRP A 251 -4.98 -10.08 17.33
N MET A 252 -5.27 -9.62 16.11
CA MET A 252 -5.37 -8.18 15.82
C MET A 252 -6.45 -7.53 16.69
N ARG A 253 -7.63 -8.14 16.73
CA ARG A 253 -8.73 -7.70 17.59
C ARG A 253 -8.33 -7.76 19.07
N ARG A 254 -7.64 -8.82 19.51
CA ARG A 254 -7.13 -8.93 20.89
C ARG A 254 -6.15 -7.80 21.23
N MET A 255 -5.19 -7.51 20.36
CA MET A 255 -4.22 -6.42 20.51
C MET A 255 -4.93 -5.07 20.64
N THR A 256 -5.88 -4.76 19.75
CA THR A 256 -6.64 -3.50 19.84
C THR A 256 -7.42 -3.38 21.16
N ARG A 257 -7.97 -4.50 21.66
CA ARG A 257 -8.78 -4.53 22.89
C ARG A 257 -7.94 -4.43 24.17
N GLU A 258 -6.84 -5.17 24.24
CA GLU A 258 -5.99 -5.25 25.44
C GLU A 258 -5.02 -4.08 25.55
N LEU A 259 -4.52 -3.58 24.40
CA LEU A 259 -3.50 -2.55 24.36
C LEU A 259 -4.03 -1.17 23.96
N GLY A 260 -5.22 -1.10 23.35
CA GLY A 260 -5.76 0.15 22.81
C GLY A 260 -5.01 0.68 21.59
N VAL A 261 -4.18 -0.17 20.97
CA VAL A 261 -3.33 0.19 19.83
C VAL A 261 -4.14 0.13 18.54
N PRO A 262 -4.13 1.19 17.71
CA PRO A 262 -4.66 1.16 16.34
C PRO A 262 -3.98 0.09 15.49
N VAL A 263 -4.76 -0.75 14.81
CA VAL A 263 -4.24 -1.76 13.88
C VAL A 263 -4.81 -1.52 12.48
N THR A 264 -3.94 -1.61 11.47
CA THR A 264 -4.36 -1.61 10.07
C THR A 264 -3.81 -2.82 9.34
N PHE A 265 -4.56 -3.35 8.37
CA PHE A 265 -4.09 -4.49 7.59
C PHE A 265 -4.51 -4.43 6.12
N ASN A 266 -3.74 -5.06 5.23
CA ASN A 266 -4.08 -5.13 3.82
C ASN A 266 -5.20 -6.15 3.57
N LEU A 267 -6.29 -5.68 2.99
CA LEU A 267 -7.40 -6.50 2.53
C LEU A 267 -7.36 -6.59 1.00
N VAL A 268 -7.15 -7.79 0.48
CA VAL A 268 -7.27 -8.05 -0.96
C VAL A 268 -8.21 -9.22 -1.22
N GLN A 269 -8.59 -9.38 -2.48
CA GLN A 269 -9.36 -10.51 -2.97
C GLN A 269 -8.43 -11.53 -3.65
N PRO A 270 -8.13 -12.68 -3.02
CA PRO A 270 -7.42 -13.78 -3.69
C PRO A 270 -8.37 -14.61 -4.55
N ASP A 271 -7.86 -15.18 -5.65
CA ASP A 271 -8.64 -16.07 -6.53
C ASP A 271 -9.12 -17.35 -5.81
N GLU A 272 -8.32 -17.85 -4.87
CA GLU A 272 -8.61 -19.07 -4.09
C GLU A 272 -9.74 -18.87 -3.06
N ALA A 273 -10.01 -17.62 -2.65
CA ALA A 273 -11.05 -17.27 -1.68
C ALA A 273 -11.75 -15.96 -2.07
N PRO A 274 -12.57 -15.97 -3.15
CA PRO A 274 -13.09 -14.76 -3.79
C PRO A 274 -14.08 -13.95 -2.94
N ASP A 275 -14.72 -14.58 -1.96
CA ASP A 275 -15.69 -13.93 -1.06
C ASP A 275 -15.09 -13.58 0.31
N LEU A 276 -13.83 -13.92 0.58
CA LEU A 276 -13.21 -13.72 1.89
C LEU A 276 -13.21 -12.25 2.34
N TRP A 277 -13.11 -11.32 1.40
CA TRP A 277 -13.18 -9.90 1.72
C TRP A 277 -14.51 -9.50 2.37
N ARG A 278 -15.62 -10.16 2.01
CA ARG A 278 -16.95 -9.92 2.62
C ARG A 278 -16.96 -10.37 4.07
N ASP A 279 -16.40 -11.54 4.34
CA ASP A 279 -16.29 -12.08 5.69
C ASP A 279 -15.43 -11.16 6.57
N MET A 280 -14.31 -10.68 6.03
CA MET A 280 -13.43 -9.72 6.72
C MET A 280 -14.12 -8.38 6.99
N LEU A 281 -14.94 -7.86 6.06
CA LEU A 281 -15.76 -6.67 6.32
C LEU A 281 -16.79 -6.91 7.43
N GLY A 282 -17.44 -8.08 7.46
CA GLY A 282 -18.35 -8.44 8.56
C GLY A 282 -17.65 -8.52 9.92
N LEU A 283 -16.41 -9.02 9.95
CA LEU A 283 -15.58 -9.01 11.17
C LEU A 283 -15.20 -7.58 11.60
N LEU A 284 -14.89 -6.70 10.63
CA LEU A 284 -14.61 -5.28 10.87
C LEU A 284 -15.84 -4.53 11.40
N ASP A 285 -17.03 -4.80 10.87
CA ASP A 285 -18.28 -4.22 11.39
C ASP A 285 -18.49 -4.60 12.86
N GLY A 286 -18.19 -5.85 13.23
CA GLY A 286 -18.20 -6.30 14.62
C GLY A 286 -17.18 -5.59 15.50
N ALA A 287 -15.95 -5.39 15.01
CA ALA A 287 -14.92 -4.64 15.72
C ALA A 287 -15.29 -3.15 15.88
N ALA A 288 -15.88 -2.55 14.86
CA ALA A 288 -16.35 -1.16 14.88
C ALA A 288 -17.52 -0.96 15.85
N ALA A 289 -18.44 -1.93 15.95
CA ALA A 289 -19.53 -1.90 16.93
C ALA A 289 -19.03 -1.94 18.38
N GLU A 290 -17.84 -2.48 18.63
CA GLU A 290 -17.14 -2.44 19.91
C GLU A 290 -16.26 -1.20 20.11
N GLY A 291 -16.16 -0.33 19.11
CA GLY A 291 -15.29 0.85 19.13
C GLY A 291 -13.80 0.51 19.03
N LEU A 292 -13.44 -0.66 18.50
CA LEU A 292 -12.04 -1.07 18.36
C LEU A 292 -11.38 -0.38 17.16
N PRO A 293 -10.17 0.21 17.32
CA PRO A 293 -9.46 0.92 16.26
C PRO A 293 -8.78 -0.06 15.28
N LEU A 294 -9.57 -0.72 14.45
CA LEU A 294 -9.12 -1.75 13.50
C LEU A 294 -9.64 -1.43 12.10
N TRP A 295 -8.75 -1.26 11.12
CA TRP A 295 -9.13 -0.88 9.75
C TRP A 295 -8.45 -1.74 8.68
N ALA A 296 -9.18 -2.02 7.61
CA ALA A 296 -8.61 -2.59 6.39
C ALA A 296 -8.12 -1.48 5.44
N GLN A 297 -6.98 -1.73 4.80
CA GLN A 297 -6.47 -0.96 3.67
C GLN A 297 -6.78 -1.74 2.39
N VAL A 298 -7.40 -1.08 1.41
CA VAL A 298 -7.79 -1.69 0.14
C VAL A 298 -7.11 -0.94 -1.01
N ALA A 299 -6.44 -1.68 -1.88
CA ALA A 299 -5.87 -1.11 -3.09
C ALA A 299 -6.97 -0.85 -4.14
N GLY A 300 -6.85 0.26 -4.88
CA GLY A 300 -7.79 0.60 -5.97
C GLY A 300 -7.74 -0.35 -7.18
N ARG A 301 -6.85 -1.35 -7.17
CA ARG A 301 -6.72 -2.39 -8.19
C ARG A 301 -6.27 -3.71 -7.56
N PRO A 302 -6.56 -4.87 -8.18
CA PRO A 302 -5.97 -6.13 -7.75
C PRO A 302 -4.45 -6.14 -7.97
N THR A 303 -3.75 -6.90 -7.12
CA THR A 303 -2.34 -7.25 -7.33
C THR A 303 -2.21 -8.06 -8.62
N GLY A 304 -1.39 -7.60 -9.55
CA GLY A 304 -1.25 -8.23 -10.86
C GLY A 304 -0.14 -7.62 -11.70
N ILE A 305 0.25 -8.34 -12.76
CA ILE A 305 1.35 -7.98 -13.65
C ILE A 305 0.84 -7.09 -14.79
N LEU A 306 1.46 -5.92 -14.97
CA LEU A 306 1.26 -5.09 -16.15
C LEU A 306 2.17 -5.57 -17.28
N MET A 307 1.65 -6.40 -18.18
CA MET A 307 2.38 -6.83 -19.36
C MET A 307 2.23 -5.80 -20.48
N ARG A 308 3.32 -5.11 -20.83
CA ARG A 308 3.39 -4.30 -22.05
C ARG A 308 3.89 -5.18 -23.20
N SER A 309 3.05 -5.44 -24.19
CA SER A 309 3.51 -5.98 -25.48
C SER A 309 4.20 -4.85 -26.25
N CYS A 310 5.52 -4.81 -26.23
CA CYS A 310 6.27 -4.01 -27.19
C CYS A 310 6.17 -4.69 -28.56
N SER A 311 5.16 -4.32 -29.35
CA SER A 311 5.25 -4.55 -30.80
C SER A 311 6.25 -3.52 -31.34
N ASP A 312 7.49 -3.95 -31.59
CA ASP A 312 8.46 -3.17 -32.35
C ASP A 312 7.91 -2.96 -33.78
N GLY A 313 7.18 -1.87 -33.94
CA GLY A 313 6.81 -1.33 -35.23
C GLY A 313 7.98 -0.50 -35.76
N SER A 314 8.56 -0.97 -36.86
CA SER A 314 9.53 -0.31 -37.73
C SER A 314 11.01 -0.30 -37.25
N GLY A 315 11.86 -0.83 -38.12
CA GLY A 315 13.26 -1.06 -37.84
C GLY A 315 14.11 0.19 -37.84
N SER A 316 15.01 0.29 -36.86
CA SER A 316 16.39 0.69 -37.11
C SER A 316 17.26 0.07 -36.02
N ARG A 317 18.34 -0.61 -36.44
CA ARG A 317 19.33 -1.21 -35.55
C ARG A 317 20.03 -0.11 -34.74
N ARG A 318 19.96 -0.19 -33.42
CA ARG A 318 21.07 0.11 -32.49
C ARG A 318 20.80 -0.63 -31.18
N MET A 319 21.46 -1.79 -31.02
CA MET A 319 21.52 -2.48 -29.73
C MET A 319 22.53 -1.77 -28.82
N SER A 320 22.10 -1.44 -27.61
CA SER A 320 22.98 -1.27 -26.44
C SER A 320 22.84 -2.54 -25.57
N PRO A 321 23.92 -3.12 -25.04
CA PRO A 321 23.87 -4.45 -24.43
C PRO A 321 23.64 -4.36 -22.91
N ALA A 322 22.39 -4.44 -22.46
CA ALA A 322 22.08 -4.81 -21.07
C ALA A 322 20.60 -5.15 -20.90
N THR A 323 20.16 -6.31 -21.38
CA THR A 323 18.95 -6.94 -20.83
C THR A 323 19.16 -8.44 -20.87
N LYS A 324 19.38 -9.02 -19.69
CA LYS A 324 19.58 -10.46 -19.48
C LYS A 324 18.34 -11.23 -19.91
N LEU A 325 18.60 -12.35 -20.57
CA LEU A 325 17.64 -13.37 -21.02
C LEU A 325 16.66 -13.78 -19.92
N ILE A 326 15.37 -13.66 -20.20
CA ILE A 326 14.34 -14.54 -19.63
C ILE A 326 14.32 -15.80 -20.51
N ARG A 327 14.65 -16.97 -19.94
CA ARG A 327 14.46 -18.27 -20.60
C ARG A 327 12.96 -18.61 -20.59
N PRO A 328 12.32 -18.94 -21.72
CA PRO A 328 10.93 -19.36 -21.72
C PRO A 328 10.79 -20.78 -21.13
N PHE A 329 9.84 -20.91 -20.21
CA PHE A 329 9.32 -22.18 -19.69
C PHE A 329 8.86 -23.08 -20.85
N SER A 330 9.35 -24.32 -20.89
CA SER A 330 8.86 -25.35 -21.82
C SER A 330 7.63 -26.02 -21.23
N GLY A 331 6.45 -25.48 -21.55
CA GLY A 331 5.16 -26.11 -21.31
C GLY A 331 4.36 -26.09 -22.59
N SER A 332 4.24 -27.24 -23.25
CA SER A 332 3.46 -27.41 -24.48
C SER A 332 1.95 -27.40 -24.16
N PRO A 333 1.12 -26.60 -24.85
CA PRO A 333 -0.28 -26.90 -25.01
C PRO A 333 -0.49 -27.45 -26.42
N ALA A 334 -0.64 -28.76 -26.52
CA ALA A 334 -1.25 -29.38 -27.68
C ALA A 334 -2.74 -29.00 -27.69
N MET A 335 -3.16 -28.12 -28.60
CA MET A 335 -4.52 -28.17 -29.12
C MET A 335 -4.60 -27.74 -30.59
N CYS A 336 -5.16 -28.67 -31.33
CA CYS A 336 -5.46 -28.72 -32.75
C CYS A 336 -6.22 -27.50 -33.29
N SER A 337 -5.75 -26.89 -34.37
CA SER A 337 -6.63 -26.42 -35.45
C SER A 337 -5.84 -26.18 -36.74
N ARG A 338 -6.23 -26.91 -37.79
CA ARG A 338 -5.67 -26.88 -39.15
C ARG A 338 -5.81 -25.49 -39.82
N PRO A 339 -4.89 -25.12 -40.74
CA PRO A 339 -4.91 -23.83 -41.40
C PRO A 339 -5.92 -23.78 -42.55
N ILE A 340 -6.67 -22.68 -42.67
CA ILE A 340 -7.35 -22.29 -43.91
C ILE A 340 -6.62 -21.07 -44.48
N ALA A 341 -6.30 -21.17 -45.77
CA ALA A 341 -5.46 -20.28 -46.54
C ALA A 341 -6.07 -18.89 -46.77
N GLN A 342 -5.16 -17.97 -47.07
CA GLN A 342 -5.36 -16.59 -47.50
C GLN A 342 -6.31 -16.47 -48.69
N THR A 343 -7.16 -15.44 -48.68
CA THR A 343 -7.45 -14.65 -49.90
C THR A 343 -7.67 -13.17 -49.56
N THR A 344 -6.97 -12.37 -50.34
CA THR A 344 -6.95 -10.91 -50.51
C THR A 344 -8.33 -10.27 -50.78
N GLY A 345 -8.54 -9.02 -50.36
CA GLY A 345 -9.63 -8.19 -50.88
C GLY A 345 -9.75 -6.82 -50.21
N ARG A 346 -9.59 -5.76 -51.00
CA ARG A 346 -9.64 -4.33 -50.61
C ARG A 346 -11.08 -3.82 -50.37
N SER A 347 -11.12 -2.76 -49.55
CA SER A 347 -11.90 -1.51 -49.68
C SER A 347 -13.41 -1.44 -49.38
N ASN A 348 -13.71 -0.35 -48.65
CA ASN A 348 -14.88 0.55 -48.63
C ASN A 348 -16.04 0.31 -47.64
N THR A 349 -16.09 1.23 -46.67
CA THR A 349 -17.24 2.06 -46.25
C THR A 349 -18.66 1.60 -46.61
N VAL A 350 -19.53 1.50 -45.59
CA VAL A 350 -20.75 2.33 -45.40
C VAL A 350 -21.50 1.87 -44.14
N ALA A 351 -22.04 2.84 -43.40
CA ALA A 351 -22.89 2.69 -42.22
C ALA A 351 -24.25 2.04 -42.52
N ALA A 352 -24.82 1.30 -41.55
CA ALA A 352 -26.27 1.21 -41.40
C ALA A 352 -26.69 0.75 -39.99
N ARG A 353 -27.62 1.51 -39.41
CA ARG A 353 -28.45 1.21 -38.24
C ARG A 353 -29.43 0.06 -38.54
N CYS A 354 -29.74 -0.74 -37.51
CA CYS A 354 -31.06 -1.27 -37.08
C CYS A 354 -30.77 -2.47 -36.16
N GLY A 355 -31.40 -2.70 -35.00
CA GLY A 355 -32.77 -2.39 -34.62
C GLY A 355 -33.43 -3.70 -34.17
N LEU A 356 -33.68 -3.80 -32.84
CA LEU A 356 -34.71 -4.61 -32.17
C LEU A 356 -34.84 -6.12 -32.47
N ARG A 357 -34.84 -6.93 -31.40
CA ARG A 357 -36.09 -7.56 -30.90
C ARG A 357 -35.89 -8.27 -29.55
N ARG A 358 -36.68 -7.81 -28.57
CA ARG A 358 -37.15 -8.60 -27.42
C ARG A 358 -38.09 -9.70 -27.93
N GLN A 359 -38.04 -10.88 -27.33
CA GLN A 359 -39.17 -11.82 -27.30
C GLN A 359 -39.42 -12.23 -25.85
N ALA A 360 -40.63 -11.89 -25.40
CA ALA A 360 -41.28 -12.45 -24.22
C ALA A 360 -42.11 -13.67 -24.64
N ARG A 361 -42.19 -14.70 -23.78
CA ARG A 361 -43.37 -15.58 -23.68
C ARG A 361 -43.64 -15.98 -22.22
N SER A 362 -44.85 -15.66 -21.79
CA SER A 362 -45.67 -16.14 -20.67
C SER A 362 -45.92 -17.66 -20.76
N ALA A 363 -46.45 -18.44 -19.82
CA ALA A 363 -46.95 -18.35 -18.44
C ALA A 363 -47.20 -19.81 -18.02
N ASN A 364 -47.08 -20.13 -16.72
CA ASN A 364 -48.07 -20.94 -15.99
C ASN A 364 -47.63 -21.12 -14.52
N SER A 365 -48.54 -20.73 -13.63
CA SER A 365 -48.57 -21.07 -12.20
C SER A 365 -49.11 -22.50 -12.02
N PRO A 366 -48.89 -23.15 -10.85
CA PRO A 366 -49.95 -23.11 -9.84
C PRO A 366 -49.50 -23.08 -8.36
N LEU A 367 -50.23 -22.26 -7.58
CA LEU A 367 -50.88 -22.56 -6.30
C LEU A 367 -50.06 -23.03 -5.07
N LEU A 368 -49.99 -22.13 -4.08
CA LEU A 368 -49.79 -22.39 -2.64
C LEU A 368 -51.13 -22.75 -1.94
N PRO A 369 -51.08 -23.47 -0.82
CA PRO A 369 -52.06 -23.31 0.28
C PRO A 369 -51.34 -23.12 1.66
N PRO A 370 -52.03 -22.80 2.78
CA PRO A 370 -51.83 -21.52 3.47
C PRO A 370 -51.23 -21.64 4.89
N ARG A 371 -50.80 -20.48 5.42
CA ARG A 371 -50.41 -20.27 6.81
C ARG A 371 -51.62 -20.39 7.76
N SER A 372 -51.49 -21.20 8.81
CA SER A 372 -52.36 -21.17 9.99
C SER A 372 -51.75 -20.28 11.08
N ARG A 373 -52.49 -19.24 11.49
CA ARG A 373 -52.35 -18.60 12.81
C ARG A 373 -53.50 -19.09 13.69
N SER A 374 -53.20 -19.61 14.88
CA SER A 374 -54.12 -19.53 16.03
C SER A 374 -53.35 -19.52 17.36
N ARG A 375 -53.50 -18.41 18.07
CA ARG A 375 -53.63 -18.24 19.53
C ARG A 375 -53.11 -19.37 20.44
N ARG A 376 -52.10 -19.05 21.25
CA ARG A 376 -52.21 -18.80 22.70
C ARG A 376 -51.02 -17.98 23.16
#